data_AF-A0A0K9P382-F1
#
_entry.id   AF-A0A0K9P382-F1
#
_cell.length_a   1.000
_cell.length_b   1.000
_cell.length_c   1.000
_cell.angle_alpha   90.00
_cell.angle_beta   90.00
_cell.angle_gamma   90.00
#
_symmetry.space_group_name_H-M   'P 1'
#
loop_
_entity.id
_entity.type
_entity.pdbx_description
1 polymer ?
#
loop_
_entity_poly.entity_id
_entity_poly.type
_entity_poly.pdbx_seq_one_letter_code
_entity_poly.pdbx_strand_id
1 'polypeptide(L)'
;MTVEAVGSRINDLLIEYVVGGDIDEAFRCINNMKVSFYHHEIVTRAINLAMERPESENVLLDLLQEGFIQRVISITQMSKGFNRLIKEIRDLCLDIPNANVLLRKFISSATNEGWLNISSLCQFDISPEYVLDENAVRTFKERITVVIKEYFSTGDVKEVMNHLTFLHMEFLAPAECNRIFVKELVMMALGQRNRDKEMASHLLKNARMPSDDIMKGFYMSLDSAPDAALDHPYILGDLSQFIAKAVVDEIITPTHLDETEVRYSNKLGRSILEMSLARYRAVNSSQMIVKYWGACDCGCAELDIHDIKNKIMRLLFEYDCYGDFDVACQAMRDIGLPLFHHEVVKRTIIYMMGNPHTRLWNLLEQFVYAGIVNDTQMMKGFKRVKESIDDDSILINIPQANLLYQKYLNRAIMEGLIDSVSYYAQKDISMCQLDPLMGFCRSEDSKL
;
A
#
# COMPACT_ATOMS: atom_id res chain seq x y z
N MET A 1 36.13 -27.30 -41.73
CA MET A 1 35.32 -26.10 -41.49
C MET A 1 35.60 -25.68 -40.05
N THR A 2 36.07 -24.46 -39.82
CA THR A 2 36.30 -23.94 -38.46
C THR A 2 34.95 -23.67 -37.79
N VAL A 3 34.90 -23.66 -36.45
CA VAL A 3 33.64 -23.42 -35.69
C VAL A 3 33.00 -22.09 -36.08
N GLU A 4 33.82 -21.05 -36.28
CA GLU A 4 33.37 -19.72 -36.74
C GLU A 4 32.74 -19.76 -38.14
N ALA A 5 33.34 -20.52 -39.08
CA ALA A 5 32.78 -20.68 -40.42
C ALA A 5 31.45 -21.44 -40.41
N VAL A 6 31.24 -22.36 -39.46
CA VAL A 6 29.93 -23.01 -39.26
C VAL A 6 28.91 -21.98 -38.75
N GLY A 7 29.29 -21.19 -37.74
CA GLY A 7 28.42 -20.16 -37.16
C GLY A 7 27.95 -19.12 -38.18
N SER A 8 28.85 -18.63 -39.04
CA SER A 8 28.48 -17.70 -40.13
C SER A 8 27.48 -18.32 -41.09
N ARG A 9 27.72 -19.56 -41.54
CA ARG A 9 26.81 -20.25 -42.47
C ARG A 9 25.44 -20.53 -41.87
N ILE A 10 25.36 -20.79 -40.56
CA ILE A 10 24.09 -20.93 -39.85
C ILE A 10 23.36 -19.58 -39.80
N ASN A 11 24.06 -18.48 -39.53
CA ASN A 11 23.44 -17.14 -39.57
C ASN A 11 22.90 -16.81 -40.95
N ASP A 12 23.69 -17.04 -42.01
CA ASP A 12 23.29 -16.78 -43.39
C ASP A 12 22.02 -17.59 -43.75
N LEU A 13 22.01 -18.88 -43.39
CA LEU A 13 20.85 -19.77 -43.56
C LEU A 13 19.59 -19.24 -42.86
N LEU A 14 19.70 -18.81 -41.60
CA LEU A 14 18.55 -18.32 -40.84
C LEU A 14 18.02 -17.00 -41.42
N ILE A 15 18.91 -16.10 -41.84
CA ILE A 15 18.53 -14.84 -42.47
C ILE A 15 17.85 -15.10 -43.82
N GLU A 16 18.41 -15.98 -44.65
CA GLU A 16 17.80 -16.37 -45.93
C GLU A 16 16.43 -17.01 -45.74
N TYR A 17 16.28 -17.88 -44.74
CA TYR A 17 15.01 -18.52 -44.45
C TYR A 17 13.96 -17.52 -43.94
N VAL A 18 14.33 -16.57 -43.09
CA VAL A 18 13.40 -15.51 -42.63
C VAL A 18 12.86 -14.67 -43.79
N VAL A 19 13.65 -14.47 -44.85
CA VAL A 19 13.24 -13.70 -46.04
C VAL A 19 12.48 -14.57 -47.04
N GLY A 20 12.91 -15.81 -47.26
CA GLY A 20 12.40 -16.69 -48.31
C GLY A 20 11.27 -17.63 -47.88
N GLY A 21 11.23 -18.04 -46.61
CA GLY A 21 10.24 -18.98 -46.06
C GLY A 21 10.33 -20.42 -46.60
N ASP A 22 11.36 -20.76 -47.39
CA ASP A 22 11.51 -22.08 -48.00
C ASP A 22 12.15 -23.07 -47.03
N ILE A 23 11.32 -23.95 -46.47
CA ILE A 23 11.74 -24.91 -45.45
C ILE A 23 12.55 -26.08 -46.03
N ASP A 24 12.27 -26.46 -47.27
CA ASP A 24 12.96 -27.56 -47.95
C ASP A 24 14.40 -27.15 -48.29
N GLU A 25 14.60 -25.92 -48.76
CA GLU A 25 15.94 -25.39 -49.01
C GLU A 25 16.71 -25.19 -47.69
N ALA A 26 16.05 -24.72 -46.63
CA ALA A 26 16.67 -24.62 -45.31
C ALA A 26 17.18 -25.99 -44.82
N PHE A 27 16.37 -27.05 -44.91
CA PHE A 27 16.78 -28.40 -44.50
C PHE A 27 17.85 -29.01 -45.41
N ARG A 28 17.79 -28.74 -46.72
CA ARG A 28 18.86 -29.12 -47.64
C ARG A 28 20.18 -28.45 -47.25
N CYS A 29 20.16 -27.16 -46.91
CA CYS A 29 21.33 -26.44 -46.43
C CYS A 29 21.86 -27.02 -45.10
N ILE A 30 20.98 -27.31 -44.13
CA ILE A 30 21.37 -27.98 -42.86
C ILE A 30 22.05 -29.32 -43.12
N ASN A 31 21.45 -30.18 -43.94
CA ASN A 31 22.00 -31.50 -44.24
C ASN A 31 23.32 -31.44 -45.04
N ASN A 32 23.44 -30.49 -45.96
CA ASN A 32 24.66 -30.28 -46.75
C ASN A 32 25.87 -29.84 -45.92
N MET A 33 25.65 -29.19 -44.77
CA MET A 33 26.73 -28.81 -43.86
C MET A 33 27.39 -30.02 -43.18
N LYS A 34 26.72 -31.18 -43.08
CA LYS A 34 27.22 -32.43 -42.46
C LYS A 34 27.79 -32.25 -41.04
N VAL A 35 27.16 -31.40 -40.23
CA VAL A 35 27.59 -31.06 -38.86
C VAL A 35 26.49 -31.32 -37.83
N SER A 36 25.94 -32.54 -37.83
CA SER A 36 24.83 -32.94 -36.94
C SER A 36 25.07 -32.69 -35.46
N PHE A 37 26.32 -32.75 -34.99
CA PHE A 37 26.70 -32.45 -33.61
C PHE A 37 26.63 -30.95 -33.25
N TYR A 38 26.52 -30.06 -34.24
CA TYR A 38 26.43 -28.61 -34.12
C TYR A 38 25.01 -28.07 -34.37
N HIS A 39 24.00 -28.93 -34.60
CA HIS A 39 22.63 -28.46 -34.85
C HIS A 39 22.03 -27.69 -33.67
N HIS A 40 22.50 -27.91 -32.43
CA HIS A 40 22.14 -27.08 -31.28
C HIS A 40 22.44 -25.58 -31.49
N GLU A 41 23.44 -25.23 -32.30
CA GLU A 41 23.78 -23.85 -32.64
C GLU A 41 22.70 -23.20 -33.53
N ILE A 42 22.04 -23.99 -34.38
CA ILE A 42 20.89 -23.55 -35.18
C ILE A 42 19.75 -23.15 -34.23
N VAL A 43 19.49 -23.97 -33.22
CA VAL A 43 18.47 -23.72 -32.19
C VAL A 43 18.79 -22.44 -31.40
N THR A 44 20.03 -22.32 -30.90
CA THR A 44 20.48 -21.13 -30.15
C THR A 44 20.32 -19.86 -30.99
N ARG A 45 20.79 -19.87 -32.24
CA ARG A 45 20.75 -18.68 -33.11
C ARG A 45 19.34 -18.34 -33.61
N ALA A 46 18.53 -19.35 -33.92
CA ALA A 46 17.14 -19.13 -34.35
C ALA A 46 16.30 -18.51 -33.23
N ILE A 47 16.42 -19.04 -32.02
CA ILE A 47 15.70 -18.50 -30.86
C ILE A 47 16.23 -17.10 -30.49
N ASN A 48 17.54 -16.86 -30.54
CA ASN A 48 18.08 -15.51 -30.32
C ASN A 48 17.56 -14.51 -31.37
N LEU A 49 17.59 -14.89 -32.65
CA LEU A 49 17.07 -14.06 -33.74
C LEU A 49 15.56 -13.79 -33.60
N ALA A 50 14.78 -14.75 -33.11
CA ALA A 50 13.36 -14.58 -32.80
C ALA A 50 13.14 -13.59 -31.63
N MET A 51 14.04 -13.56 -30.65
CA MET A 51 14.00 -12.56 -29.57
C MET A 51 14.37 -11.15 -30.06
N GLU A 52 15.36 -11.05 -30.96
CA GLU A 52 15.77 -9.77 -31.55
C GLU A 52 14.73 -9.20 -32.51
N ARG A 53 14.02 -10.08 -33.24
CA ARG A 53 13.05 -9.70 -34.29
C ARG A 53 11.71 -10.41 -34.08
N PRO A 54 10.79 -9.81 -33.30
CA PRO A 54 9.48 -10.40 -33.03
C PRO A 54 8.65 -10.71 -34.30
N GLU A 55 8.86 -9.96 -35.39
CA GLU A 55 8.21 -10.17 -36.69
C GLU A 55 8.58 -11.52 -37.32
N SER A 56 9.76 -12.06 -37.00
CA SER A 56 10.29 -13.32 -37.51
C SER A 56 10.07 -14.49 -36.56
N GLU A 57 9.43 -14.26 -35.40
CA GLU A 57 9.25 -15.25 -34.32
C GLU A 57 8.59 -16.53 -34.84
N ASN A 58 7.39 -16.41 -35.44
CA ASN A 58 6.62 -17.57 -35.89
C ASN A 58 7.38 -18.38 -36.95
N VAL A 59 7.97 -17.69 -37.93
CA VAL A 59 8.72 -18.34 -39.02
C VAL A 59 9.88 -19.17 -38.46
N LEU A 60 10.63 -18.62 -37.50
CA LEU A 60 11.78 -19.30 -36.89
C LEU A 60 11.35 -20.45 -35.97
N LEU A 61 10.23 -20.32 -35.24
CA LEU A 61 9.68 -21.41 -34.43
C LEU A 61 9.17 -22.56 -35.32
N ASP A 62 8.49 -22.23 -36.43
CA ASP A 62 8.03 -23.20 -37.43
C ASP A 62 9.21 -24.02 -37.99
N LEU A 63 10.34 -23.37 -38.30
CA LEU A 63 11.57 -24.06 -38.75
C LEU A 63 12.07 -25.08 -37.73
N LEU A 64 12.07 -24.73 -36.45
CA LEU A 64 12.54 -25.62 -35.39
C LEU A 64 11.56 -26.78 -35.17
N GLN A 65 10.26 -26.50 -35.18
CA GLN A 65 9.23 -27.51 -35.03
C GLN A 65 9.28 -28.53 -36.19
N GLU A 66 9.31 -28.06 -37.43
CA GLU A 66 9.44 -28.92 -38.60
C GLU A 66 10.79 -29.63 -38.65
N GLY A 67 11.86 -28.96 -38.23
CA GLY A 67 13.19 -29.56 -38.12
C GLY A 67 13.22 -30.74 -37.14
N PHE A 68 12.40 -30.70 -36.09
CA PHE A 68 12.18 -31.82 -35.18
C PHE A 68 11.29 -32.90 -35.79
N ILE A 69 10.14 -32.55 -36.38
CA ILE A 69 9.19 -33.49 -37.01
C ILE A 69 9.90 -34.32 -38.10
N GLN A 70 10.67 -33.66 -38.95
CA GLN A 70 11.43 -34.28 -40.04
C GLN A 70 12.75 -34.92 -39.57
N ARG A 71 13.05 -34.86 -38.27
CA ARG A 71 14.23 -35.44 -37.62
C ARG A 71 15.57 -34.89 -38.13
N VAL A 72 15.55 -33.70 -38.73
CA VAL A 72 16.75 -32.94 -39.14
C VAL A 72 17.52 -32.48 -37.90
N ILE A 73 16.80 -32.06 -36.85
CA ILE A 73 17.35 -31.69 -35.55
C ILE A 73 16.83 -32.68 -34.52
N SER A 74 17.74 -33.39 -33.85
CA SER A 74 17.35 -34.34 -32.80
C SER A 74 16.89 -33.62 -31.54
N ILE A 75 16.05 -34.28 -30.73
CA ILE A 75 15.63 -33.79 -29.41
C ILE A 75 16.83 -33.43 -28.51
N THR A 76 17.93 -34.17 -28.63
CA THR A 76 19.16 -33.91 -27.88
C THR A 76 19.85 -32.62 -28.31
N GLN A 77 19.80 -32.29 -29.61
CA GLN A 77 20.32 -31.01 -30.12
C GLN A 77 19.37 -29.86 -29.77
N MET A 78 18.06 -30.07 -29.78
CA MET A 78 17.07 -29.12 -29.25
C MET A 78 17.37 -28.76 -27.80
N SER A 79 17.40 -29.75 -26.91
CA SER A 79 17.67 -29.53 -25.49
C SER A 79 19.05 -28.88 -25.27
N LYS A 80 20.07 -29.25 -26.05
CA LYS A 80 21.41 -28.63 -25.95
C LYS A 80 21.40 -27.16 -26.37
N GLY A 81 20.63 -26.80 -27.40
CA GLY A 81 20.51 -25.41 -27.87
C GLY A 81 19.79 -24.51 -26.87
N PHE A 82 18.67 -24.99 -26.30
CA PHE A 82 18.00 -24.32 -25.20
C PHE A 82 18.92 -24.19 -23.97
N ASN A 83 19.58 -25.28 -23.56
CA ASN A 83 20.52 -25.24 -22.43
C ASN A 83 21.67 -24.24 -22.58
N ARG A 84 22.06 -23.91 -23.82
CA ARG A 84 23.04 -22.88 -24.08
C ARG A 84 22.47 -21.49 -23.82
N LEU A 85 21.30 -21.19 -24.37
CA LEU A 85 20.58 -19.93 -24.14
C LEU A 85 20.29 -19.70 -22.65
N ILE A 86 19.93 -20.76 -21.95
CA ILE A 86 19.70 -20.75 -20.51
C ILE A 86 20.94 -20.27 -19.74
N LYS A 87 22.13 -20.76 -20.12
CA LYS A 87 23.39 -20.39 -19.46
C LYS A 87 23.83 -18.98 -19.82
N GLU A 88 23.53 -18.54 -21.04
CA GLU A 88 23.90 -17.23 -21.58
C GLU A 88 22.83 -16.15 -21.33
N ILE A 89 21.74 -16.46 -20.60
CA ILE A 89 20.57 -15.57 -20.47
C ILE A 89 20.88 -14.22 -19.85
N ARG A 90 21.87 -14.14 -18.96
CA ARG A 90 22.30 -12.87 -18.35
C ARG A 90 22.96 -11.95 -19.36
N ASP A 91 23.80 -12.50 -20.22
CA ASP A 91 24.48 -11.74 -21.26
C ASP A 91 23.47 -11.32 -22.34
N LEU A 92 22.53 -12.21 -22.70
CA LEU A 92 21.44 -11.89 -23.63
C LEU A 92 20.55 -10.75 -23.13
N CYS A 93 20.29 -10.66 -21.82
CA CYS A 93 19.50 -9.56 -21.25
C CYS A 93 20.17 -8.18 -21.41
N LEU A 94 21.50 -8.12 -21.62
CA LEU A 94 22.20 -6.85 -21.86
C LEU A 94 21.80 -6.25 -23.21
N ASP A 95 21.61 -7.11 -24.21
CA ASP A 95 21.25 -6.70 -25.57
C ASP A 95 19.73 -6.66 -25.78
N ILE A 96 19.00 -7.55 -25.11
CA ILE A 96 17.55 -7.74 -25.24
C ILE A 96 16.92 -7.76 -23.83
N PRO A 97 16.38 -6.64 -23.32
CA PRO A 97 15.88 -6.54 -21.94
C PRO A 97 14.81 -7.59 -21.56
N ASN A 98 14.04 -8.08 -22.53
CA ASN A 98 12.99 -9.08 -22.32
C ASN A 98 13.43 -10.53 -22.62
N ALA A 99 14.73 -10.79 -22.85
CA ALA A 99 15.22 -12.11 -23.26
C ALA A 99 14.77 -13.23 -22.33
N ASN A 100 14.78 -13.00 -21.01
CA ASN A 100 14.35 -14.00 -20.04
C ASN A 100 12.86 -14.38 -20.20
N VAL A 101 11.99 -13.39 -20.36
CA VAL A 101 10.54 -13.61 -20.53
C VAL A 101 10.26 -14.33 -21.85
N LEU A 102 10.91 -13.91 -22.93
CA LEU A 102 10.77 -14.52 -24.25
C LEU A 102 11.29 -15.95 -24.27
N LEU A 103 12.46 -16.21 -23.67
CA LEU A 103 13.00 -17.56 -23.57
C LEU A 103 12.06 -18.49 -22.80
N ARG A 104 11.43 -18.02 -21.71
CA ARG A 104 10.40 -18.79 -20.99
C ARG A 104 9.19 -19.08 -21.87
N LYS A 105 8.66 -18.07 -22.57
CA LYS A 105 7.56 -18.24 -23.52
C LYS A 105 7.89 -19.33 -24.55
N PHE A 106 9.09 -19.30 -25.13
CA PHE A 106 9.52 -20.28 -26.12
C PHE A 106 9.71 -21.69 -25.53
N ILE A 107 10.29 -21.82 -24.34
CA ILE A 107 10.42 -23.11 -23.66
C ILE A 107 9.03 -23.71 -23.39
N SER A 108 8.08 -22.90 -22.93
CA SER A 108 6.69 -23.34 -22.70
C SER A 108 6.01 -23.78 -24.00
N SER A 109 6.11 -23.00 -25.08
CA SER A 109 5.54 -23.37 -26.39
C SER A 109 6.14 -24.67 -26.91
N ALA A 110 7.48 -24.76 -26.92
CA ALA A 110 8.21 -25.92 -27.42
C ALA A 110 7.91 -27.20 -26.64
N THR A 111 7.67 -27.07 -25.33
CA THR A 111 7.26 -28.20 -24.49
C THR A 111 5.84 -28.64 -24.79
N ASN A 112 4.90 -27.69 -24.93
CA ASN A 112 3.50 -27.97 -25.22
C ASN A 112 3.33 -28.64 -26.60
N GLU A 113 4.15 -28.22 -27.57
CA GLU A 113 4.19 -28.79 -28.91
C GLU A 113 5.02 -30.07 -29.00
N GLY A 114 5.72 -30.45 -27.92
CA GLY A 114 6.38 -31.75 -27.77
C GLY A 114 7.76 -31.88 -28.42
N TRP A 115 8.33 -30.80 -28.95
CA TRP A 115 9.67 -30.81 -29.56
C TRP A 115 10.80 -30.39 -28.60
N LEU A 116 10.47 -30.15 -27.33
CA LEU A 116 11.42 -29.95 -26.23
C LEU A 116 11.01 -30.78 -25.00
N ASN A 117 11.98 -31.44 -24.36
CA ASN A 117 11.76 -32.16 -23.11
C ASN A 117 12.32 -31.35 -21.93
N ILE A 118 11.44 -30.80 -21.09
CA ILE A 118 11.81 -30.03 -19.89
C ILE A 118 12.80 -30.78 -18.99
N SER A 119 12.63 -32.09 -18.81
CA SER A 119 13.51 -32.89 -17.94
C SER A 119 14.95 -32.99 -18.44
N SER A 120 15.20 -32.67 -19.72
CA SER A 120 16.53 -32.65 -20.33
C SER A 120 17.21 -31.27 -20.27
N LEU A 121 16.53 -30.26 -19.73
CA LEU A 121 17.12 -28.95 -19.50
C LEU A 121 17.96 -28.98 -18.21
N CYS A 122 19.21 -28.51 -18.26
CA CYS A 122 20.00 -28.19 -17.07
C CYS A 122 19.14 -27.27 -16.21
N GLN A 123 19.01 -27.54 -14.90
CA GLN A 123 18.18 -26.79 -13.93
C GLN A 123 17.85 -25.40 -14.48
N PHE A 124 16.80 -25.36 -15.29
CA PHE A 124 16.29 -24.11 -15.77
C PHE A 124 15.48 -23.71 -14.59
N ASP A 125 16.08 -22.92 -13.71
CA ASP A 125 15.43 -22.51 -12.50
C ASP A 125 14.04 -22.00 -12.88
N ILE A 126 13.05 -22.84 -12.57
CA ILE A 126 11.65 -22.44 -12.58
C ILE A 126 11.46 -21.37 -11.49
N SER A 127 12.45 -21.17 -10.60
CA SER A 127 12.86 -19.96 -9.86
C SER A 127 14.14 -20.33 -9.07
N PRO A 128 15.13 -19.43 -8.90
CA PRO A 128 14.97 -18.40 -7.90
C PRO A 128 14.70 -17.08 -8.61
N GLU A 129 13.87 -16.27 -7.96
CA GLU A 129 13.94 -14.82 -7.98
C GLU A 129 15.36 -14.40 -8.35
N TYR A 130 15.51 -13.60 -9.43
CA TYR A 130 16.73 -12.82 -9.58
C TYR A 130 16.92 -12.09 -8.25
N VAL A 131 17.88 -12.54 -7.45
CA VAL A 131 18.18 -11.87 -6.19
C VAL A 131 18.93 -10.61 -6.57
N LEU A 132 18.33 -9.47 -6.33
CA LEU A 132 18.95 -8.19 -6.55
C LEU A 132 20.23 -8.13 -5.70
N ASP A 133 21.35 -7.78 -6.32
CA ASP A 133 22.54 -7.44 -5.55
C ASP A 133 22.30 -6.16 -4.72
N GLU A 134 23.12 -5.92 -3.70
CA GLU A 134 22.93 -4.78 -2.78
C GLU A 134 22.89 -3.42 -3.50
N ASN A 135 23.64 -3.26 -4.60
CA ASN A 135 23.63 -2.02 -5.38
C ASN A 135 22.35 -1.88 -6.18
N ALA A 136 21.85 -2.96 -6.76
CA ALA A 136 20.57 -3.00 -7.45
C ALA A 136 19.42 -2.71 -6.49
N VAL A 137 19.40 -3.33 -5.30
CA VAL A 137 18.43 -3.05 -4.23
C VAL A 137 18.45 -1.58 -3.85
N ARG A 138 19.64 -1.00 -3.63
CA ARG A 138 19.79 0.42 -3.28
C ARG A 138 19.26 1.33 -4.39
N THR A 139 19.64 1.07 -5.64
CA THR A 139 19.22 1.88 -6.80
C THR A 139 17.70 1.79 -7.02
N PHE A 140 17.13 0.59 -6.88
CA PHE A 140 15.70 0.38 -6.94
C PHE A 140 14.98 1.18 -5.84
N LYS A 141 15.46 1.10 -4.59
CA LYS A 141 14.91 1.86 -3.45
C LYS A 141 14.94 3.36 -3.68
N GLU A 142 16.04 3.89 -4.16
CA GLU A 142 16.19 5.32 -4.47
C GLU A 142 15.13 5.77 -5.49
N ARG A 143 14.91 4.98 -6.55
CA ARG A 143 13.96 5.32 -7.61
C ARG A 143 12.50 5.15 -7.19
N ILE A 144 12.17 4.04 -6.55
CA ILE A 144 10.80 3.78 -6.12
C ILE A 144 10.35 4.74 -5.02
N THR A 145 11.28 5.22 -4.18
CA THR A 145 11.01 6.27 -3.19
C THR A 145 10.52 7.56 -3.85
N VAL A 146 11.10 7.95 -5.00
CA VAL A 146 10.67 9.15 -5.74
C VAL A 146 9.25 8.94 -6.26
N VAL A 147 8.98 7.79 -6.88
CA VAL A 147 7.65 7.43 -7.40
C VAL A 147 6.58 7.43 -6.30
N ILE A 148 6.89 6.88 -5.11
CA ILE A 148 5.96 6.87 -3.97
C ILE A 148 5.68 8.30 -3.45
N LYS A 149 6.71 9.17 -3.37
CA LYS A 149 6.53 10.57 -2.95
C LYS A 149 5.64 11.35 -3.91
N GLU A 150 5.85 11.15 -5.21
CA GLU A 150 5.01 11.74 -6.25
C GLU A 150 3.57 11.23 -6.12
N TYR A 151 3.38 9.92 -5.94
CA TYR A 151 2.08 9.33 -5.70
C TYR A 151 1.34 9.95 -4.51
N PHE A 152 1.99 10.17 -3.36
CA PHE A 152 1.32 10.82 -2.22
C PHE A 152 0.88 12.26 -2.50
N SER A 153 1.48 12.90 -3.52
CA SER A 153 1.08 14.22 -3.98
C SER A 153 -0.04 14.17 -5.02
N THR A 154 0.03 13.23 -5.97
CA THR A 154 -0.85 13.17 -7.16
C THR A 154 -2.04 12.23 -7.00
N GLY A 155 -1.87 11.11 -6.29
CA GLY A 155 -2.82 10.01 -6.22
C GLY A 155 -2.92 9.19 -7.51
N ASP A 156 -2.02 9.36 -8.49
CA ASP A 156 -2.09 8.65 -9.77
C ASP A 156 -1.54 7.23 -9.65
N VAL A 157 -2.45 6.26 -9.46
CA VAL A 157 -2.11 4.84 -9.42
C VAL A 157 -1.53 4.34 -10.75
N LYS A 158 -2.04 4.83 -11.88
CA LYS A 158 -1.63 4.34 -13.21
C LYS A 158 -0.18 4.72 -13.49
N GLU A 159 0.21 5.93 -13.11
CA GLU A 159 1.60 6.38 -13.20
C GLU A 159 2.54 5.51 -12.38
N VAL A 160 2.19 5.16 -11.14
CA VAL A 160 3.00 4.25 -10.31
C VAL A 160 3.16 2.89 -11.00
N MET A 161 2.07 2.32 -11.53
CA MET A 161 2.11 1.01 -12.18
C MET A 161 2.95 0.99 -13.46
N ASN A 162 2.94 2.08 -14.23
CA ASN A 162 3.81 2.22 -15.40
C ASN A 162 5.29 2.25 -15.00
N HIS A 163 5.63 3.01 -13.96
CA HIS A 163 7.00 3.07 -13.43
C HIS A 163 7.45 1.72 -12.86
N LEU A 164 6.61 1.04 -12.08
CA LEU A 164 6.90 -0.31 -11.57
C LEU A 164 7.13 -1.30 -12.71
N THR A 165 6.33 -1.24 -13.77
CA THR A 165 6.51 -2.09 -14.95
C THR A 165 7.88 -1.86 -15.60
N PHE A 166 8.28 -0.60 -15.77
CA PHE A 166 9.61 -0.27 -16.29
C PHE A 166 10.73 -0.78 -15.38
N LEU A 167 10.59 -0.60 -14.07
CA LEU A 167 11.58 -1.09 -13.09
C LEU A 167 11.66 -2.62 -13.11
N HIS A 168 10.55 -3.34 -13.25
CA HIS A 168 10.56 -4.81 -13.36
C HIS A 168 11.32 -5.29 -14.59
N MET A 169 11.23 -4.57 -15.71
CA MET A 169 11.98 -4.88 -16.93
C MET A 169 13.49 -4.61 -16.74
N GLU A 170 13.85 -3.56 -16.03
CA GLU A 170 15.24 -3.16 -15.82
C GLU A 170 15.97 -4.05 -14.80
N PHE A 171 15.33 -4.32 -13.67
CA PHE A 171 15.94 -5.04 -12.55
C PHE A 171 15.78 -6.57 -12.65
N LEU A 172 14.95 -7.05 -13.58
CA LEU A 172 14.74 -8.47 -13.89
C LEU A 172 14.29 -9.34 -12.71
N ALA A 173 13.85 -8.73 -11.61
CA ALA A 173 13.43 -9.38 -10.37
C ALA A 173 12.04 -8.91 -9.89
N PRO A 174 10.94 -9.14 -10.63
CA PRO A 174 9.65 -8.51 -10.32
C PRO A 174 9.13 -8.83 -8.91
N ALA A 175 9.30 -10.08 -8.46
CA ALA A 175 8.86 -10.49 -7.14
C ALA A 175 9.62 -9.79 -6.00
N GLU A 176 10.94 -9.63 -6.12
CA GLU A 176 11.73 -8.89 -5.13
C GLU A 176 11.45 -7.39 -5.18
N CYS A 177 11.29 -6.83 -6.38
CA CYS A 177 10.88 -5.44 -6.59
C CYS A 177 9.52 -5.15 -5.93
N ASN A 178 8.52 -6.02 -6.11
CA ASN A 178 7.21 -5.92 -5.47
C ASN A 178 7.34 -5.88 -3.94
N ARG A 179 8.14 -6.79 -3.36
CA ARG A 179 8.33 -6.87 -1.89
C ARG A 179 8.98 -5.61 -1.33
N ILE A 180 10.03 -5.12 -2.00
CA ILE A 180 10.70 -3.88 -1.62
C ILE A 180 9.73 -2.70 -1.77
N PHE A 181 8.98 -2.62 -2.87
CA PHE A 181 7.99 -1.57 -3.09
C PHE A 181 6.94 -1.53 -1.98
N VAL A 182 6.36 -2.68 -1.62
CA VAL A 182 5.37 -2.77 -0.54
C VAL A 182 5.96 -2.29 0.79
N LYS A 183 7.19 -2.72 1.11
CA LYS A 183 7.90 -2.24 2.30
C LYS A 183 8.07 -0.72 2.27
N GLU A 184 8.68 -0.18 1.22
CA GLU A 184 8.95 1.27 1.14
C GLU A 184 7.65 2.08 1.19
N LEU A 185 6.59 1.65 0.49
CA LEU A 185 5.29 2.31 0.50
C LEU A 185 4.68 2.39 1.90
N VAL A 186 4.62 1.25 2.61
CA VAL A 186 4.04 1.18 3.95
C VAL A 186 4.89 1.97 4.94
N MET A 187 6.21 1.79 4.92
CA MET A 187 7.12 2.47 5.85
C MET A 187 7.11 3.99 5.64
N MET A 188 7.04 4.46 4.40
CA MET A 188 6.92 5.90 4.11
C MET A 188 5.57 6.47 4.56
N ALA A 189 4.49 5.69 4.54
CA ALA A 189 3.17 6.14 5.00
C ALA A 189 3.07 6.20 6.53
N LEU A 190 3.77 5.34 7.27
CA LEU A 190 3.74 5.30 8.74
C LEU A 190 4.18 6.64 9.37
N GLY A 191 5.13 7.35 8.75
CA GLY A 191 5.64 8.66 9.18
C GLY A 191 4.77 9.85 8.81
N GLN A 192 3.63 9.62 8.17
CA GLN A 192 2.87 10.68 7.52
C GLN A 192 1.44 10.79 8.05
N ARG A 193 0.64 11.65 7.41
CA ARG A 193 -0.76 11.89 7.78
C ARG A 193 -1.61 10.66 7.46
N ASN A 194 -2.74 10.53 8.13
CA ASN A 194 -3.68 9.43 7.89
C ASN A 194 -4.12 9.31 6.41
N ARG A 195 -4.22 10.44 5.69
CA ARG A 195 -4.44 10.48 4.23
C ARG A 195 -3.44 9.61 3.47
N ASP A 196 -2.15 9.72 3.80
CA ASP A 196 -1.08 9.03 3.08
C ASP A 196 -1.11 7.52 3.40
N LYS A 197 -1.54 7.15 4.61
CA LYS A 197 -1.80 5.74 4.98
C LYS A 197 -2.94 5.13 4.17
N GLU A 198 -4.03 5.87 4.01
CA GLU A 198 -5.16 5.43 3.18
C GLU A 198 -4.77 5.37 1.69
N MET A 199 -3.98 6.34 1.19
CA MET A 199 -3.43 6.31 -0.17
C MET A 199 -2.55 5.08 -0.40
N ALA A 200 -1.71 4.70 0.57
CA ALA A 200 -0.90 3.48 0.48
C ALA A 200 -1.78 2.23 0.39
N SER A 201 -2.82 2.10 1.22
CA SER A 201 -3.77 0.98 1.11
C SER A 201 -4.53 0.97 -0.21
N HIS A 202 -4.95 2.14 -0.71
CA HIS A 202 -5.59 2.27 -2.02
C HIS A 202 -4.68 1.80 -3.16
N LEU A 203 -3.40 2.17 -3.10
CA LEU A 203 -2.41 1.74 -4.10
C LEU A 203 -2.20 0.23 -4.06
N LEU A 204 -2.02 -0.36 -2.87
CA LEU A 204 -1.86 -1.81 -2.71
C LEU A 204 -3.06 -2.58 -3.31
N LYS A 205 -4.28 -2.10 -3.07
CA LYS A 205 -5.51 -2.68 -3.62
C LYS A 205 -5.55 -2.66 -5.15
N ASN A 206 -5.06 -1.57 -5.76
CA ASN A 206 -5.13 -1.39 -7.21
C ASN A 206 -3.89 -1.86 -7.97
N ALA A 207 -2.78 -2.14 -7.26
CA ALA A 207 -1.53 -2.56 -7.88
C ALA A 207 -1.58 -3.99 -8.46
N ARG A 208 -2.56 -4.82 -8.08
CA ARG A 208 -2.77 -6.19 -8.59
C ARG A 208 -1.50 -7.06 -8.55
N MET A 209 -0.67 -6.88 -7.53
CA MET A 209 0.52 -7.70 -7.30
C MET A 209 0.13 -9.07 -6.72
N PRO A 210 0.97 -10.12 -6.87
CA PRO A 210 0.74 -11.40 -6.20
C PRO A 210 0.64 -11.26 -4.68
N SER A 211 -0.31 -11.95 -4.04
CA SER A 211 -0.53 -11.91 -2.59
C SER A 211 0.73 -12.28 -1.80
N ASP A 212 1.49 -13.26 -2.30
CA ASP A 212 2.73 -13.74 -1.67
C ASP A 212 3.81 -12.65 -1.61
N ASP A 213 3.92 -11.82 -2.66
CA ASP A 213 4.88 -10.73 -2.69
C ASP A 213 4.47 -9.60 -1.73
N ILE A 214 3.17 -9.31 -1.64
CA ILE A 214 2.62 -8.33 -0.70
C ILE A 214 2.86 -8.80 0.74
N MET A 215 2.59 -10.08 1.04
CA MET A 215 2.82 -10.65 2.37
C MET A 215 4.30 -10.61 2.75
N LYS A 216 5.20 -10.98 1.83
CA LYS A 216 6.65 -10.88 2.06
C LYS A 216 7.10 -9.43 2.26
N GLY A 217 6.51 -8.46 1.56
CA GLY A 217 6.73 -7.03 1.82
C GLY A 217 6.29 -6.58 3.22
N PHE A 218 5.16 -7.09 3.71
CA PHE A 218 4.74 -6.87 5.10
C PHE A 218 5.71 -7.50 6.10
N TYR A 219 6.23 -8.71 5.86
CA TYR A 219 7.27 -9.31 6.71
C TYR A 219 8.52 -8.44 6.78
N MET A 220 8.99 -7.90 5.64
CA MET A 220 10.13 -6.98 5.63
C MET A 220 9.86 -5.69 6.45
N SER A 221 8.60 -5.25 6.49
CA SER A 221 8.17 -4.10 7.31
C SER A 221 8.16 -4.44 8.79
N LEU A 222 7.68 -5.64 9.15
CA LEU A 222 7.68 -6.14 10.53
C LEU A 222 9.10 -6.34 11.08
N ASP A 223 10.03 -6.81 10.25
CA ASP A 223 11.43 -6.97 10.61
C ASP A 223 12.09 -5.62 10.92
N SER A 224 11.72 -4.57 10.18
CA SER A 224 12.22 -3.20 10.36
C SER A 224 11.45 -2.39 11.42
N ALA A 225 10.37 -2.94 11.98
CA ALA A 225 9.49 -2.24 12.91
C ALA A 225 10.18 -1.74 14.20
N PRO A 226 11.13 -2.47 14.83
CA PRO A 226 11.82 -1.99 16.03
C PRO A 226 12.62 -0.72 15.77
N ASP A 227 13.34 -0.67 14.64
CA ASP A 227 14.14 0.49 14.27
C ASP A 227 13.21 1.66 13.92
N ALA A 228 12.15 1.39 13.15
CA ALA A 228 11.16 2.40 12.80
C ALA A 228 10.33 2.91 13.99
N ALA A 229 10.19 2.14 15.08
CA ALA A 229 9.48 2.57 16.28
C ALA A 229 10.16 3.77 16.96
N LEU A 230 11.45 4.00 16.71
CA LEU A 230 12.17 5.18 17.19
C LEU A 230 11.60 6.47 16.60
N ASP A 231 11.21 6.43 15.32
CA ASP A 231 10.65 7.58 14.60
C ASP A 231 9.11 7.58 14.61
N HIS A 232 8.49 6.43 14.87
CA HIS A 232 7.04 6.20 14.73
C HIS A 232 6.43 5.60 16.01
N PRO A 233 6.06 6.42 17.01
CA PRO A 233 5.58 5.92 18.30
C PRO A 233 4.28 5.10 18.21
N TYR A 234 3.52 5.24 17.12
CA TYR A 234 2.25 4.52 16.89
C TYR A 234 2.36 3.36 15.89
N ILE A 235 3.59 2.92 15.54
CA ILE A 235 3.82 1.86 14.54
C ILE A 235 3.04 0.58 14.83
N LEU A 236 2.88 0.23 16.11
CA LEU A 236 2.11 -0.95 16.51
C LEU A 236 0.66 -0.85 16.02
N GLY A 237 0.02 0.29 16.27
CA GLY A 237 -1.35 0.59 15.82
C GLY A 237 -1.46 0.60 14.31
N ASP A 238 -0.64 1.40 13.65
CA ASP A 238 -0.77 1.67 12.22
C ASP A 238 -0.35 0.48 11.35
N LEU A 239 0.78 -0.18 11.64
CA LEU A 239 1.19 -1.34 10.83
C LEU A 239 0.21 -2.51 11.01
N SER A 240 -0.35 -2.69 12.21
CA SER A 240 -1.39 -3.72 12.40
C SER A 240 -2.65 -3.44 11.60
N GLN A 241 -2.96 -2.14 11.44
CA GLN A 241 -4.10 -1.70 10.68
C GLN A 241 -3.91 -1.93 9.18
N PHE A 242 -2.71 -1.65 8.66
CA PHE A 242 -2.35 -1.95 7.26
C PHE A 242 -2.59 -3.42 6.92
N ILE A 243 -2.06 -4.32 7.75
CA ILE A 243 -2.19 -5.76 7.54
C ILE A 243 -3.67 -6.19 7.65
N ALA A 244 -4.38 -5.75 8.69
CA ALA A 244 -5.79 -6.08 8.85
C ALA A 244 -6.66 -5.57 7.69
N LYS A 245 -6.36 -4.38 7.16
CA LYS A 245 -7.05 -3.82 5.98
C LYS A 245 -6.73 -4.58 4.71
N ALA A 246 -5.49 -5.00 4.50
CA ALA A 246 -5.12 -5.83 3.36
C ALA A 246 -5.86 -7.18 3.34
N VAL A 247 -6.15 -7.75 4.51
CA VAL A 247 -7.01 -8.95 4.62
C VAL A 247 -8.46 -8.63 4.25
N VAL A 248 -9.01 -7.52 4.78
CA VAL A 248 -10.40 -7.09 4.49
C VAL A 248 -10.61 -6.73 3.03
N ASP A 249 -9.60 -6.12 2.38
CA ASP A 249 -9.61 -5.79 0.96
C ASP A 249 -9.30 -7.00 0.04
N GLU A 250 -9.19 -8.21 0.61
CA GLU A 250 -8.90 -9.47 -0.09
C GLU A 250 -7.59 -9.47 -0.88
N ILE A 251 -6.64 -8.62 -0.47
CA ILE A 251 -5.30 -8.51 -1.06
C ILE A 251 -4.41 -9.66 -0.58
N ILE A 252 -4.57 -10.04 0.70
CA ILE A 252 -3.91 -11.19 1.32
C ILE A 252 -4.97 -12.05 2.03
N THR A 253 -4.78 -13.36 2.08
CA THR A 253 -5.72 -14.25 2.77
C THR A 253 -5.42 -14.33 4.28
N PRO A 254 -6.43 -14.60 5.13
CA PRO A 254 -6.21 -14.86 6.55
C PRO A 254 -5.28 -16.05 6.81
N THR A 255 -5.21 -17.02 5.90
CA THR A 255 -4.30 -18.17 6.03
C THR A 255 -2.83 -17.75 5.95
N HIS A 256 -2.48 -16.67 5.22
CA HIS A 256 -1.12 -16.12 5.24
C HIS A 256 -0.71 -15.57 6.62
N LEU A 257 -1.68 -15.28 7.49
CA LEU A 257 -1.40 -14.87 8.87
C LEU A 257 -1.24 -16.07 9.81
N ASP A 258 -1.81 -17.24 9.47
CA ASP A 258 -1.75 -18.48 10.25
C ASP A 258 -0.64 -19.44 9.76
N GLU A 259 -0.28 -19.43 8.47
CA GLU A 259 0.78 -20.23 7.84
C GLU A 259 2.17 -19.62 8.11
N THR A 260 2.76 -20.04 9.22
CA THR A 260 4.20 -20.36 9.36
C THR A 260 5.21 -19.60 8.49
N GLU A 261 5.57 -18.38 8.90
CA GLU A 261 6.96 -17.96 9.18
C GLU A 261 7.00 -16.95 10.34
N VAL A 262 6.44 -17.32 11.50
CA VAL A 262 6.72 -16.64 12.80
C VAL A 262 8.17 -16.92 13.30
N ARG A 263 9.01 -17.51 12.44
CA ARG A 263 10.45 -17.57 12.62
C ARG A 263 11.00 -16.24 12.10
N TYR A 264 11.69 -15.51 12.99
CA TYR A 264 12.46 -14.28 12.74
C TYR A 264 11.80 -12.92 12.98
N SER A 265 10.48 -12.79 13.12
CA SER A 265 9.92 -11.49 13.55
C SER A 265 10.31 -11.18 15.01
N ASN A 266 10.94 -10.03 15.22
CA ASN A 266 11.20 -9.43 16.53
C ASN A 266 9.90 -9.38 17.40
N LYS A 267 10.04 -9.18 18.72
CA LYS A 267 8.89 -9.17 19.65
C LYS A 267 7.78 -8.21 19.22
N LEU A 268 8.15 -7.04 18.69
CA LEU A 268 7.21 -6.02 18.23
C LEU A 268 6.43 -6.49 16.99
N GLY A 269 7.11 -7.06 16.00
CA GLY A 269 6.50 -7.61 14.79
C GLY A 269 5.47 -8.71 15.10
N ARG A 270 5.76 -9.57 16.08
CA ARG A 270 4.76 -10.55 16.56
C ARG A 270 3.52 -9.88 17.14
N SER A 271 3.71 -8.90 18.04
CA SER A 271 2.60 -8.16 18.63
C SER A 271 1.76 -7.42 17.58
N ILE A 272 2.39 -6.93 16.50
CA ILE A 272 1.69 -6.30 15.38
C ILE A 272 0.83 -7.31 14.62
N LEU A 273 1.36 -8.50 14.30
CA LEU A 273 0.60 -9.56 13.64
C LEU A 273 -0.57 -10.06 14.51
N GLU A 274 -0.34 -10.29 15.80
CA GLU A 274 -1.38 -10.68 16.75
C GLU A 274 -2.49 -9.63 16.83
N MET A 275 -2.12 -8.34 16.88
CA MET A 275 -3.11 -7.26 16.88
C MET A 275 -3.85 -7.14 15.55
N SER A 276 -3.19 -7.41 14.42
CA SER A 276 -3.82 -7.44 13.09
C SER A 276 -4.89 -8.52 13.01
N LEU A 277 -4.56 -9.73 13.48
CA LEU A 277 -5.48 -10.86 13.57
C LEU A 277 -6.65 -10.56 14.52
N ALA A 278 -6.37 -9.98 15.68
CA ALA A 278 -7.40 -9.59 16.64
C ALA A 278 -8.36 -8.54 16.04
N ARG A 279 -7.82 -7.55 15.32
CA ARG A 279 -8.62 -6.54 14.58
C ARG A 279 -9.50 -7.21 13.54
N TYR A 280 -8.94 -8.08 12.70
CA TYR A 280 -9.68 -8.78 11.65
C TYR A 280 -10.81 -9.66 12.23
N ARG A 281 -10.54 -10.40 13.32
CA ARG A 281 -11.50 -11.32 13.96
C ARG A 281 -12.59 -10.62 14.79
N ALA A 282 -12.46 -9.32 15.07
CA ALA A 282 -13.44 -8.58 15.85
C ALA A 282 -14.80 -8.46 15.15
N VAL A 283 -15.89 -8.37 15.93
CA VAL A 283 -17.25 -8.19 15.38
C VAL A 283 -17.35 -6.81 14.70
N ASN A 284 -17.91 -6.76 13.49
CA ASN A 284 -17.98 -5.56 12.64
C ASN A 284 -16.60 -4.96 12.27
N SER A 285 -15.54 -5.77 12.35
CA SER A 285 -14.16 -5.37 12.07
C SER A 285 -13.99 -4.72 10.70
N SER A 286 -14.61 -5.27 9.65
CA SER A 286 -14.46 -4.77 8.28
C SER A 286 -14.85 -3.30 8.15
N GLN A 287 -15.96 -2.88 8.79
CA GLN A 287 -16.41 -1.48 8.73
C GLN A 287 -15.50 -0.55 9.54
N MET A 288 -14.98 -1.01 10.68
CA MET A 288 -14.07 -0.20 11.50
C MET A 288 -12.66 -0.12 10.89
N ILE A 289 -12.20 -1.20 10.26
CA ILE A 289 -10.89 -1.29 9.62
C ILE A 289 -10.84 -0.36 8.40
N VAL A 290 -11.89 -0.35 7.58
CA VAL A 290 -11.94 0.54 6.41
C VAL A 290 -11.92 2.02 6.83
N LYS A 291 -12.46 2.36 8.01
CA LYS A 291 -12.62 3.74 8.51
C LYS A 291 -11.50 4.23 9.42
N TYR A 292 -10.49 3.39 9.71
CA TYR A 292 -9.51 3.66 10.77
C TYR A 292 -8.68 4.94 10.57
N TRP A 293 -8.27 5.23 9.33
CA TRP A 293 -7.51 6.44 9.01
C TRP A 293 -8.40 7.60 8.48
N GLY A 294 -9.66 7.34 8.16
CA GLY A 294 -10.53 8.31 7.46
C GLY A 294 -10.34 8.28 5.94
N ALA A 295 -11.19 8.97 5.18
CA ALA A 295 -11.13 8.92 3.71
C ALA A 295 -9.89 9.60 3.11
N CYS A 296 -9.43 9.02 2.01
CA CYS A 296 -8.48 9.60 1.07
C CYS A 296 -9.19 10.58 0.13
N ASP A 297 -8.57 11.72 -0.18
CA ASP A 297 -9.04 12.73 -1.17
C ASP A 297 -9.17 12.17 -2.61
N CYS A 298 -8.89 10.89 -2.82
CA CYS A 298 -8.98 10.18 -4.10
C CYS A 298 -10.43 9.80 -4.52
N GLY A 299 -11.46 10.49 -4.00
CA GLY A 299 -12.83 10.39 -4.51
C GLY A 299 -13.73 9.33 -3.87
N CYS A 300 -13.34 8.73 -2.74
CA CYS A 300 -14.30 8.02 -1.87
C CYS A 300 -14.81 9.00 -0.80
N ALA A 301 -16.07 9.39 -0.89
CA ALA A 301 -16.68 10.30 0.06
C ALA A 301 -16.88 9.63 1.43
N GLU A 302 -15.96 9.83 2.39
CA GLU A 302 -16.18 9.59 3.82
C GLU A 302 -15.20 10.42 4.70
N LEU A 303 -15.37 11.75 4.63
CA LEU A 303 -14.90 12.86 5.50
C LEU A 303 -13.73 12.64 6.48
N ASP A 304 -12.62 13.34 6.23
CA ASP A 304 -11.56 13.63 7.21
C ASP A 304 -12.12 14.35 8.46
N ILE A 305 -11.49 14.20 9.63
CA ILE A 305 -11.84 14.95 10.85
C ILE A 305 -11.75 16.45 10.57
N HIS A 306 -10.75 16.92 9.83
CA HIS A 306 -10.69 18.35 9.45
C HIS A 306 -11.88 18.75 8.57
N ASP A 307 -12.32 17.89 7.66
CA ASP A 307 -13.50 18.13 6.83
C ASP A 307 -14.80 18.08 7.62
N ILE A 308 -14.91 17.21 8.63
CA ILE A 308 -16.03 17.21 9.56
C ILE A 308 -16.04 18.52 10.34
N LYS A 309 -14.89 18.95 10.85
CA LYS A 309 -14.73 20.24 11.54
C LYS A 309 -15.16 21.40 10.63
N ASN A 310 -14.78 21.38 9.35
CA ASN A 310 -15.18 22.36 8.34
C ASN A 310 -16.67 22.31 8.02
N LYS A 311 -17.25 21.11 7.88
CA LYS A 311 -18.69 20.91 7.65
C LYS A 311 -19.51 21.41 8.83
N ILE A 312 -19.08 21.14 10.06
CA ILE A 312 -19.69 21.71 11.27
C ILE A 312 -19.61 23.24 11.20
N MET A 313 -18.45 23.82 10.89
CA MET A 313 -18.34 25.28 10.76
C MET A 313 -19.26 25.86 9.67
N ARG A 314 -19.40 25.19 8.52
CA ARG A 314 -20.32 25.59 7.46
C ARG A 314 -21.78 25.53 7.91
N LEU A 315 -22.18 24.43 8.56
CA LEU A 315 -23.51 24.28 9.15
C LEU A 315 -23.83 25.44 10.11
N LEU A 316 -22.91 25.76 11.02
CA LEU A 316 -23.10 26.85 11.97
C LEU A 316 -23.24 28.20 11.26
N PHE A 317 -22.38 28.47 10.27
CA PHE A 317 -22.44 29.69 9.48
C PHE A 317 -23.75 29.82 8.69
N GLU A 318 -24.17 28.76 8.02
CA GLU A 318 -25.42 28.71 7.25
C GLU A 318 -26.63 28.93 8.14
N TYR A 319 -26.68 28.27 9.32
CA TYR A 319 -27.77 28.51 10.26
C TYR A 319 -27.76 29.94 10.80
N ASP A 320 -26.59 30.51 11.10
CA ASP A 320 -26.51 31.90 11.59
C ASP A 320 -27.02 32.92 10.55
N CYS A 321 -26.78 32.63 9.27
CA CYS A 321 -27.25 33.44 8.15
C CYS A 321 -28.75 33.26 7.89
N TYR A 322 -29.23 32.02 7.75
CA TYR A 322 -30.55 31.71 7.23
C TYR A 322 -31.57 31.27 8.30
N GLY A 323 -31.12 30.68 9.40
CA GLY A 323 -31.97 30.22 10.51
C GLY A 323 -32.80 28.97 10.20
N ASP A 324 -32.44 28.21 9.16
CA ASP A 324 -33.15 27.00 8.76
C ASP A 324 -32.69 25.78 9.57
N PHE A 325 -33.56 25.31 10.47
CA PHE A 325 -33.26 24.18 11.34
C PHE A 325 -33.28 22.83 10.60
N ASP A 326 -34.12 22.68 9.58
CA ASP A 326 -34.24 21.42 8.85
C ASP A 326 -32.98 21.16 8.04
N VAL A 327 -32.41 22.21 7.43
CA VAL A 327 -31.10 22.16 6.76
C VAL A 327 -29.99 21.81 7.74
N ALA A 328 -29.98 22.42 8.92
CA ALA A 328 -28.98 22.10 9.95
C ALA A 328 -29.12 20.65 10.44
N CYS A 329 -30.34 20.14 10.61
CA CYS A 329 -30.58 18.74 10.95
C CYS A 329 -30.13 17.78 9.85
N GLN A 330 -30.36 18.15 8.59
CA GLN A 330 -29.90 17.35 7.46
C GLN A 330 -28.37 17.31 7.41
N ALA A 331 -27.71 18.45 7.56
CA ALA A 331 -26.25 18.52 7.62
C ALA A 331 -25.67 17.70 8.80
N MET A 332 -26.35 17.65 9.95
CA MET A 332 -25.99 16.76 11.06
C MET A 332 -26.13 15.27 10.70
N ARG A 333 -27.20 14.89 10.00
CA ARG A 333 -27.39 13.52 9.51
C ARG A 333 -26.31 13.14 8.48
N ASP A 334 -25.95 14.07 7.61
CA ASP A 334 -24.93 13.88 6.57
C ASP A 334 -23.52 13.76 7.16
N ILE A 335 -23.27 14.31 8.35
CA ILE A 335 -22.02 14.11 9.09
C ILE A 335 -21.96 12.70 9.70
N GLY A 336 -23.09 12.13 10.11
CA GLY A 336 -23.20 10.70 10.44
C GLY A 336 -22.38 10.20 11.64
N LEU A 337 -21.95 11.08 12.56
CA LEU A 337 -21.07 10.75 13.69
C LEU A 337 -21.64 11.18 15.06
N PRO A 338 -22.60 10.42 15.63
CA PRO A 338 -23.25 10.74 16.92
C PRO A 338 -22.29 10.91 18.10
N LEU A 339 -21.18 10.17 18.09
CA LEU A 339 -20.16 10.26 19.14
C LEU A 339 -19.30 11.53 19.06
N PHE A 340 -19.36 12.25 17.93
CA PHE A 340 -18.61 13.47 17.65
C PHE A 340 -19.46 14.74 17.80
N HIS A 341 -20.72 14.64 18.24
CA HIS A 341 -21.62 15.78 18.40
C HIS A 341 -21.14 16.81 19.44
N HIS A 342 -20.31 16.40 20.41
CA HIS A 342 -19.63 17.31 21.34
C HIS A 342 -18.79 18.38 20.63
N GLU A 343 -18.30 18.10 19.42
CA GLU A 343 -17.53 19.05 18.64
C GLU A 343 -18.42 20.16 18.03
N VAL A 344 -19.68 19.85 17.69
CA VAL A 344 -20.69 20.87 17.31
C VAL A 344 -20.94 21.81 18.47
N VAL A 345 -21.16 21.25 19.66
CA VAL A 345 -21.35 22.01 20.91
C VAL A 345 -20.14 22.91 21.18
N LYS A 346 -18.92 22.35 21.11
CA LYS A 346 -17.66 23.10 21.30
C LYS A 346 -17.57 24.30 20.35
N ARG A 347 -17.76 24.06 19.04
CA ARG A 347 -17.65 25.10 18.01
C ARG A 347 -18.73 26.16 18.13
N THR A 348 -19.97 25.76 18.42
CA THR A 348 -21.07 26.69 18.66
C THR A 348 -20.71 27.67 19.77
N ILE A 349 -20.26 27.16 20.92
CA ILE A 349 -19.91 28.00 22.07
C ILE A 349 -18.76 28.96 21.72
N ILE A 350 -17.69 28.46 21.08
CA ILE A 350 -16.55 29.30 20.68
C ILE A 350 -16.99 30.36 19.66
N TYR A 351 -17.82 29.99 18.69
CA TYR A 351 -18.36 30.94 17.71
C TYR A 351 -19.19 32.04 18.38
N MET A 352 -20.05 31.66 19.32
CA MET A 352 -20.87 32.59 20.10
C MET A 352 -20.03 33.56 20.95
N MET A 353 -18.91 33.08 21.50
CA MET A 353 -17.98 33.94 22.25
C MET A 353 -17.37 35.03 21.36
N GLY A 354 -17.10 34.72 20.09
CA GLY A 354 -16.61 35.69 19.10
C GLY A 354 -17.71 36.55 18.47
N ASN A 355 -18.97 36.10 18.48
CA ASN A 355 -20.08 36.72 17.77
C ASN A 355 -21.31 36.89 18.69
N PRO A 356 -21.46 38.02 19.40
CA PRO A 356 -22.51 38.17 20.42
C PRO A 356 -23.96 38.27 19.88
N HIS A 357 -24.14 38.55 18.58
CA HIS A 357 -25.45 38.69 17.93
C HIS A 357 -25.90 37.43 17.18
N THR A 358 -25.18 36.32 17.34
CA THR A 358 -25.53 35.06 16.66
C THR A 358 -26.80 34.44 17.21
N ARG A 359 -27.52 33.73 16.35
CA ARG A 359 -28.70 32.93 16.72
C ARG A 359 -28.38 31.49 17.10
N LEU A 360 -27.09 31.12 17.16
CA LEU A 360 -26.65 29.74 17.39
C LEU A 360 -27.02 29.15 18.76
N TRP A 361 -27.40 29.96 19.74
CA TRP A 361 -27.97 29.41 20.98
C TRP A 361 -29.27 28.65 20.71
N ASN A 362 -30.15 29.24 19.87
CA ASN A 362 -31.41 28.62 19.49
C ASN A 362 -31.19 27.30 18.74
N LEU A 363 -30.13 27.23 17.92
CA LEU A 363 -29.74 25.98 17.26
C LEU A 363 -29.37 24.89 18.28
N LEU A 364 -28.57 25.25 19.29
CA LEU A 364 -28.12 24.33 20.32
C LEU A 364 -29.30 23.79 21.14
N GLU A 365 -30.23 24.66 21.54
CA GLU A 365 -31.49 24.26 22.20
C GLU A 365 -32.31 23.31 21.31
N GLN A 366 -32.53 23.67 20.05
CA GLN A 366 -33.30 22.86 19.11
C GLN A 366 -32.63 21.49 18.86
N PHE A 367 -31.30 21.41 18.82
CA PHE A 367 -30.58 20.14 18.73
C PHE A 367 -30.74 19.25 19.97
N VAL A 368 -30.83 19.82 21.16
CA VAL A 368 -31.12 19.07 22.39
C VAL A 368 -32.57 18.58 22.37
N TYR A 369 -33.54 19.45 22.07
CA TYR A 369 -34.95 19.07 21.99
C TYR A 369 -35.23 18.02 20.91
N ALA A 370 -34.54 18.08 19.78
CA ALA A 370 -34.63 17.08 18.72
C ALA A 370 -33.89 15.78 19.04
N GLY A 371 -33.19 15.68 20.17
CA GLY A 371 -32.40 14.50 20.56
C GLY A 371 -31.15 14.28 19.73
N ILE A 372 -30.73 15.27 18.92
CA ILE A 372 -29.51 15.21 18.12
C ILE A 372 -28.29 15.29 19.04
N VAL A 373 -28.30 16.23 19.99
CA VAL A 373 -27.26 16.34 21.02
C VAL A 373 -27.85 15.86 22.34
N ASN A 374 -27.30 14.78 22.89
CA ASN A 374 -27.65 14.30 24.22
C ASN A 374 -26.80 14.95 25.32
N ASP A 375 -27.23 14.81 26.57
CA ASP A 375 -26.59 15.41 27.75
C ASP A 375 -25.10 15.06 27.86
N THR A 376 -24.72 13.85 27.46
CA THR A 376 -23.32 13.41 27.49
C THR A 376 -22.47 14.17 26.47
N GLN A 377 -22.97 14.35 25.24
CA GLN A 377 -22.28 15.10 24.20
C GLN A 377 -22.26 16.60 24.52
N MET A 378 -23.34 17.12 25.11
CA MET A 378 -23.43 18.50 25.60
C MET A 378 -22.36 18.79 26.67
N MET A 379 -22.30 17.95 27.71
CA MET A 379 -21.30 18.06 28.78
C MET A 379 -19.86 17.94 28.26
N LYS A 380 -19.60 16.97 27.39
CA LYS A 380 -18.28 16.80 26.74
C LYS A 380 -17.90 18.05 25.94
N GLY A 381 -18.84 18.65 25.21
CA GLY A 381 -18.60 19.87 24.43
C GLY A 381 -18.13 21.03 25.30
N PHE A 382 -18.84 21.32 26.40
CA PHE A 382 -18.44 22.36 27.35
C PHE A 382 -17.06 22.10 27.98
N LYS A 383 -16.77 20.85 28.34
CA LYS A 383 -15.44 20.47 28.83
C LYS A 383 -14.33 20.75 27.82
N ARG A 384 -14.54 20.41 26.54
CA ARG A 384 -13.58 20.71 25.47
C ARG A 384 -13.36 22.21 25.27
N VAL A 385 -14.38 23.04 25.50
CA VAL A 385 -14.22 24.50 25.48
C VAL A 385 -13.34 24.93 26.65
N LYS A 386 -13.59 24.39 27.85
CA LYS A 386 -12.78 24.69 29.03
C LYS A 386 -11.31 24.29 28.84
N GLU A 387 -11.05 23.09 28.34
CA GLU A 387 -9.71 22.63 27.93
C GLU A 387 -9.05 23.63 26.96
N SER A 388 -9.80 24.09 25.95
CA SER A 388 -9.26 25.04 24.95
C SER A 388 -8.95 26.43 25.54
N ILE A 389 -9.63 26.82 26.62
CA ILE A 389 -9.33 28.05 27.37
C ILE A 389 -8.11 27.84 28.25
N ASP A 390 -8.01 26.70 28.92
CA ASP A 390 -6.91 26.36 29.83
C ASP A 390 -5.59 26.16 29.08
N ASP A 391 -5.65 25.69 27.83
CA ASP A 391 -4.50 25.58 26.91
C ASP A 391 -4.15 26.90 26.19
N ASP A 392 -4.72 28.04 26.62
CA ASP A 392 -4.59 29.38 26.02
C ASP A 392 -4.97 29.52 24.53
N SER A 393 -5.39 28.43 23.88
CA SER A 393 -5.60 28.33 22.43
C SER A 393 -6.64 29.29 21.86
N ILE A 394 -7.63 29.69 22.67
CA ILE A 394 -8.67 30.65 22.26
C ILE A 394 -8.53 32.03 22.90
N LEU A 395 -7.68 32.19 23.92
CA LEU A 395 -7.53 33.45 24.64
C LEU A 395 -6.84 34.54 23.81
N ILE A 396 -5.98 34.14 22.86
CA ILE A 396 -5.34 35.05 21.90
C ILE A 396 -6.40 35.81 21.07
N ASN A 397 -7.47 35.11 20.66
CA ASN A 397 -8.51 35.69 19.81
C ASN A 397 -9.69 36.24 20.63
N ILE A 398 -9.94 35.72 21.83
CA ILE A 398 -11.05 36.11 22.70
C ILE A 398 -10.52 36.30 24.13
N PRO A 399 -10.00 37.49 24.47
CA PRO A 399 -9.41 37.74 25.79
C PRO A 399 -10.39 37.54 26.97
N GLN A 400 -11.69 37.68 26.72
CA GLN A 400 -12.76 37.50 27.71
C GLN A 400 -13.35 36.07 27.73
N ALA A 401 -12.71 35.07 27.12
CA ALA A 401 -13.29 33.73 26.94
C ALA A 401 -13.71 33.08 28.26
N ASN A 402 -12.92 33.24 29.34
CA ASN A 402 -13.28 32.71 30.66
C ASN A 402 -14.61 33.29 31.20
N LEU A 403 -14.85 34.60 31.04
CA LEU A 403 -16.08 35.24 31.49
C LEU A 403 -17.28 34.79 30.65
N LEU A 404 -17.11 34.76 29.33
CA LEU A 404 -18.15 34.33 28.40
C LEU A 404 -18.48 32.84 28.57
N TYR A 405 -17.48 32.00 28.85
CA TYR A 405 -17.66 30.59 29.14
C TYR A 405 -18.56 30.39 30.35
N GLN A 406 -18.28 31.08 31.46
CA GLN A 406 -19.11 31.02 32.66
C GLN A 406 -20.54 31.51 32.40
N LYS A 407 -20.70 32.59 31.61
CA LYS A 407 -22.01 33.09 31.20
C LYS A 407 -22.82 32.02 30.44
N TYR A 408 -22.24 31.36 29.46
CA TYR A 408 -22.93 30.32 28.68
C TYR A 408 -23.15 29.03 29.46
N LEU A 409 -22.22 28.64 30.34
CA LEU A 409 -22.39 27.47 31.22
C LEU A 409 -23.56 27.69 32.19
N ASN A 410 -23.62 28.85 32.83
CA ASN A 410 -24.73 29.19 33.73
C ASN A 410 -26.07 29.21 32.98
N ARG A 411 -26.08 29.76 31.77
CA ARG A 411 -27.29 29.73 30.92
C ARG A 411 -27.74 28.30 30.60
N ALA A 412 -26.81 27.43 30.19
CA ALA A 412 -27.12 26.03 29.89
C ALA A 412 -27.66 25.26 31.11
N ILE A 413 -27.12 25.54 32.31
CA ILE A 413 -27.61 24.96 33.56
C ILE A 413 -29.02 25.48 33.90
N MET A 414 -29.25 26.78 33.76
CA MET A 414 -30.57 27.38 34.06
C MET A 414 -31.67 26.90 33.11
N GLU A 415 -31.33 26.67 31.84
CA GLU A 415 -32.26 26.17 30.82
C GLU A 415 -32.39 24.63 30.86
N GLY A 416 -31.69 23.95 31.77
CA GLY A 416 -31.77 22.50 31.94
C GLY A 416 -31.09 21.69 30.83
N LEU A 417 -30.23 22.31 30.02
CA LEU A 417 -29.45 21.64 28.97
C LEU A 417 -28.27 20.83 29.54
N ILE A 418 -27.83 21.18 30.76
CA ILE A 418 -26.76 20.49 31.48
C ILE A 418 -27.18 20.34 32.94
N ASP A 419 -27.10 19.10 33.45
CA ASP A 419 -27.24 18.86 34.88
C ASP A 419 -26.00 19.34 35.65
N SER A 420 -26.21 20.25 36.61
CA SER A 420 -25.13 20.89 37.37
C SER A 420 -24.35 19.88 38.21
N VAL A 421 -25.04 18.89 38.80
CA VAL A 421 -24.42 17.87 39.65
C VAL A 421 -23.50 16.97 38.81
N SER A 422 -23.99 16.50 37.66
CA SER A 422 -23.24 15.67 36.72
C SER A 422 -22.03 16.40 36.12
N TYR A 423 -22.17 17.70 35.84
CA TYR A 423 -21.08 18.51 35.26
C TYR A 423 -19.89 18.65 36.22
N TYR A 424 -20.16 18.94 37.50
CA TYR A 424 -19.12 19.14 38.51
C TYR A 424 -18.62 17.84 39.17
N ALA A 425 -19.42 16.77 39.22
CA ALA A 425 -19.00 15.49 39.79
C ALA A 425 -17.80 14.84 39.07
N GLN A 426 -17.59 15.15 37.78
CA GLN A 426 -16.45 14.63 37.02
C GLN A 426 -15.13 15.40 37.24
N LYS A 427 -15.10 16.43 38.11
CA LYS A 427 -13.85 17.13 38.50
C LYS A 427 -13.04 16.35 39.54
N ASP A 428 -13.70 15.52 40.36
CA ASP A 428 -13.04 14.80 41.47
C ASP A 428 -12.32 13.52 41.04
N ILE A 429 -12.49 13.07 39.79
CA ILE A 429 -11.88 11.83 39.29
C ILE A 429 -10.52 12.10 38.63
N SER A 430 -10.25 13.32 38.13
CA SER A 430 -8.99 13.66 37.46
C SER A 430 -7.81 13.95 38.40
N MET A 431 -8.04 14.01 39.72
CA MET A 431 -6.97 14.18 40.72
C MET A 431 -6.47 12.86 41.33
N CYS A 432 -7.12 11.73 41.06
CA CYS A 432 -6.83 10.43 41.70
C CYS A 432 -6.10 9.41 40.80
N GLN A 433 -5.56 9.82 39.64
CA GLN A 433 -4.77 8.94 38.76
C GLN A 433 -3.39 9.50 38.42
N LEU A 434 -2.72 10.09 39.41
CA LEU A 434 -1.26 10.24 39.41
C LEU A 434 -0.67 9.43 40.58
N ASP A 435 -0.02 8.34 40.19
CA ASP A 435 1.01 7.55 40.90
C ASP A 435 0.71 6.83 42.23
N PRO A 436 0.62 5.47 42.20
CA PRO A 436 1.11 4.63 43.28
C PRO A 436 2.62 4.38 43.10
N LEU A 437 3.43 5.44 43.20
CA LEU A 437 4.87 5.35 43.45
C LEU A 437 5.22 6.17 44.69
N MET A 438 4.63 5.77 45.81
CA MET A 438 5.24 6.00 47.12
C MET A 438 6.40 5.03 47.29
N GLY A 439 7.60 5.49 46.95
CA GLY A 439 8.86 4.85 47.31
C GLY A 439 9.80 5.88 47.90
N PHE A 440 9.71 6.07 49.22
CA PHE A 440 10.68 6.75 50.09
C PHE A 440 10.84 8.28 49.92
N CYS A 441 10.31 9.03 50.87
CA CYS A 441 11.17 9.73 51.85
C CYS A 441 10.30 10.27 53.00
N ARG A 442 10.69 9.88 54.22
CA ARG A 442 10.13 10.41 55.46
C ARG A 442 10.50 11.88 55.59
N SER A 443 9.55 12.64 56.12
CA SER A 443 9.74 13.94 56.78
C SER A 443 10.86 13.89 57.81
N GLU A 444 11.77 14.84 57.76
CA GLU A 444 12.31 15.46 58.97
C GLU A 444 12.24 16.98 58.85
N ASP A 445 11.86 17.56 59.98
CA ASP A 445 11.46 18.93 60.23
C ASP A 445 12.54 19.99 60.00
N SER A 446 12.03 21.16 59.64
CA SER A 446 12.50 22.50 60.03
C SER A 446 13.64 22.60 61.06
N LYS A 447 14.68 23.35 60.70
CA LYS A 447 15.29 24.38 61.57
C LYS A 447 16.17 25.34 60.74
N LEU A 448 15.65 26.57 60.64
CA LEU A 448 16.26 27.91 60.42
C LEU A 448 15.67 28.69 59.26
#